data_AF-A0A4Q2ZHF3-F1
#
_entry.id   AF-A0A4Q2ZHF3-F1
#
_cell.length_a   1.000
_cell.length_b   1.000
_cell.length_c   1.000
_cell.angle_alpha   90.00
_cell.angle_beta   90.00
_cell.angle_gamma   90.00
#
_symmetry.space_group_name_H-M   'P 1'
#
loop_
_entity.id
_entity.type
_entity.pdbx_description
1 polymer ?
#
loop_
_entity_poly.entity_id
_entity_poly.type
_entity_poly.pdbx_seq_one_letter_code
_entity_poly.pdbx_strand_id
1 'polypeptide(L)'
;MKYPFTKRPGAKAFVIGSCLIAIALPVTYQLFKSPAETGKPGPQAQIAAPATTTKVGSSMSIGEWNTLVTDTEASGLRALIGDAMKITDAQMRSQVITAITERWLREDVAGFNKYWFALEVEGDEASLAIVAQALQAALGNLTPELAASDEIYVAIQRLISYLSGTDPEAALVWADKWLLDDARENSLVSVARGMARTDIEAALRIVESITSPLRKGQAIAAIASIWASKDLAAASAWAKGLTSHSDRALALNSIYLATAGQDPAKAATELGAMAKEMNEEYLREREADLASRGITAETEANDPETYKEMVEAGTIPAPYSPDVELMGEAVKVVGKKLAESKPDEAVKWSDSIETDYLKGKSITGAIDGWAKTDPQGAFDYLNKNHPGDTELLARLYSSWAAKDSRAAAESTARIADPQFRSLALESVIKTWAAKGNPGEVLAYLEGIPAADNTDAVKLAAVTAVSESDPHKAWEIATHISGEKAQLRALNAAFANLVIQNPGEAGALLESATLSENATSRLREMLDAVATR
;
A
#
# COMPACT_ATOMS: atom_id res chain seq x y z
N MET A 1 -3.90 -58.82 -20.25
CA MET A 1 -3.98 -58.57 -18.80
C MET A 1 -3.19 -57.31 -18.49
N LYS A 2 -3.89 -56.27 -18.04
CA LYS A 2 -3.48 -55.13 -17.18
C LYS A 2 -2.10 -54.47 -17.39
N TYR A 3 -2.15 -53.24 -17.89
CA TYR A 3 -1.18 -52.17 -17.66
C TYR A 3 -0.96 -51.92 -16.15
N PRO A 4 0.28 -51.64 -15.72
CA PRO A 4 0.50 -50.77 -14.57
C PRO A 4 1.31 -49.52 -14.97
N PHE A 5 0.80 -48.40 -14.46
CA PHE A 5 1.34 -47.05 -14.51
C PHE A 5 2.81 -46.96 -14.07
N THR A 6 3.66 -46.38 -14.91
CA THR A 6 4.92 -45.78 -14.46
C THR A 6 4.65 -44.31 -14.09
N LYS A 7 4.97 -43.98 -12.84
CA LYS A 7 4.81 -42.65 -12.26
C LYS A 7 5.71 -41.64 -13.00
N ARG A 8 5.12 -40.55 -13.49
CA ARG A 8 5.82 -39.30 -13.76
C ARG A 8 6.28 -38.70 -12.42
N PRO A 9 7.52 -38.22 -12.26
CA PRO A 9 7.83 -37.29 -11.18
C PRO A 9 7.18 -35.94 -11.53
N GLY A 10 6.34 -35.43 -10.62
CA GLY A 10 5.66 -34.16 -10.78
C GLY A 10 6.66 -33.01 -10.81
N ALA A 11 6.58 -32.19 -11.86
CA ALA A 11 7.18 -30.87 -11.90
C ALA A 11 6.66 -30.07 -10.70
N LYS A 12 7.56 -29.70 -9.78
CA LYS A 12 7.27 -28.67 -8.79
C LYS A 12 7.27 -27.34 -9.53
N ALA A 13 6.10 -26.88 -9.93
CA ALA A 13 5.91 -25.51 -10.39
C ALA A 13 6.37 -24.56 -9.29
N PHE A 14 7.42 -23.79 -9.56
CA PHE A 14 7.86 -22.70 -8.70
C PHE A 14 6.84 -21.58 -8.88
N VAL A 15 5.86 -21.51 -7.97
CA VAL A 15 4.93 -20.38 -7.92
C VAL A 15 5.72 -19.19 -7.37
N ILE A 16 6.12 -18.28 -8.25
CA ILE A 16 6.57 -16.94 -7.87
C ILE A 16 5.34 -16.24 -7.29
N GLY A 17 5.18 -16.36 -5.97
CA GLY A 17 4.15 -15.67 -5.23
C GLY A 17 4.42 -14.18 -5.24
N SER A 18 3.65 -13.44 -6.03
CA SER A 18 3.58 -11.99 -5.99
C SER A 18 3.22 -11.54 -4.57
N CYS A 19 4.21 -11.10 -3.79
CA CYS A 19 3.99 -10.42 -2.52
C CYS A 19 3.30 -9.07 -2.80
N LEU A 20 1.97 -9.06 -2.73
CA LEU A 20 1.17 -7.85 -2.67
C LEU A 20 1.56 -7.08 -1.39
N ILE A 21 2.29 -5.98 -1.57
CA ILE A 21 2.53 -4.98 -0.52
C ILE A 21 1.18 -4.33 -0.22
N ALA A 22 0.54 -4.76 0.86
CA ALA A 22 -0.63 -4.09 1.41
C ALA A 22 -0.19 -2.74 1.99
N ILE A 23 -0.36 -1.67 1.21
CA ILE A 23 -0.28 -0.30 1.70
C ILE A 23 -1.57 -0.06 2.50
N ALA A 24 -1.48 -0.10 3.82
CA ALA A 24 -2.57 0.33 4.69
C ALA A 24 -2.75 1.85 4.53
N LEU A 25 -3.75 2.25 3.73
CA LEU A 25 -4.24 3.62 3.70
C LEU A 25 -5.03 3.87 5.00
N PRO A 26 -4.76 4.95 5.75
CA PRO A 26 -5.64 5.34 6.85
C PRO A 26 -6.95 5.86 6.26
N VAL A 27 -8.04 5.11 6.46
CA VAL A 27 -9.40 5.58 6.17
C VAL A 27 -9.73 6.69 7.17
N THR A 28 -9.63 7.94 6.72
CA THR A 28 -10.02 9.11 7.49
C THR A 28 -11.54 9.33 7.48
N TYR A 29 -12.15 9.23 8.66
CA TYR A 29 -12.96 10.30 9.28
C TYR A 29 -14.09 10.94 8.45
N GLN A 30 -15.13 10.18 8.05
CA GLN A 30 -16.39 10.75 7.51
C GLN A 30 -17.68 10.07 8.02
N LEU A 31 -17.64 9.06 8.90
CA LEU A 31 -18.84 8.27 9.25
C LEU A 31 -19.50 8.53 10.63
N PHE A 32 -19.15 9.62 11.34
CA PHE A 32 -19.87 10.02 12.58
C PHE A 32 -20.22 11.52 12.64
N LYS A 33 -20.72 12.09 11.54
CA LYS A 33 -21.56 13.29 11.61
C LYS A 33 -23.01 12.88 11.42
N SER A 34 -23.77 12.80 12.51
CA SER A 34 -25.23 12.93 12.42
C SER A 34 -25.58 14.42 12.22
N PRO A 35 -26.69 14.73 11.53
CA PRO A 35 -27.02 16.09 11.10
C PRO A 35 -27.48 16.94 12.28
N ALA A 36 -27.22 18.24 12.20
CA ALA A 36 -27.76 19.21 13.14
C ALA A 36 -29.29 19.27 13.03
N GLU A 37 -30.01 18.83 14.07
CA GLU A 37 -31.44 19.11 14.20
C GLU A 37 -31.65 20.51 14.77
N THR A 38 -32.19 21.39 13.94
CA THR A 38 -32.76 22.69 14.31
C THR A 38 -34.21 22.49 14.77
N GLY A 39 -34.58 22.80 16.03
CA GLY A 39 -36.01 22.88 16.39
C GLY A 39 -36.43 22.97 17.86
N LYS A 40 -36.39 24.20 18.43
CA LYS A 40 -37.24 24.78 19.51
C LYS A 40 -37.21 24.23 20.97
N PRO A 41 -37.42 25.11 22.00
CA PRO A 41 -37.14 24.80 23.40
C PRO A 41 -38.36 24.25 24.17
N GLY A 42 -38.15 23.17 24.93
CA GLY A 42 -39.05 22.62 25.95
C GLY A 42 -38.50 22.83 27.37
N PRO A 43 -39.33 22.66 28.42
CA PRO A 43 -39.28 23.48 29.65
C PRO A 43 -38.05 23.24 30.53
N GLN A 44 -37.57 24.35 31.10
CA GLN A 44 -36.49 24.43 32.07
C GLN A 44 -36.73 23.48 33.25
N ALA A 45 -36.02 22.35 33.26
CA ALA A 45 -35.70 21.66 34.49
C ALA A 45 -34.59 22.46 35.18
N GLN A 46 -34.88 22.97 36.38
CA GLN A 46 -33.88 23.56 37.27
C GLN A 46 -32.77 22.54 37.52
N ILE A 47 -31.66 22.68 36.82
CA ILE A 47 -30.40 22.05 37.20
C ILE A 47 -29.90 22.87 38.39
N ALA A 48 -29.86 22.22 39.56
CA ALA A 48 -29.25 22.77 40.75
C ALA A 48 -27.84 23.29 40.45
N ALA A 49 -27.49 24.42 41.05
CA ALA A 49 -26.20 25.09 40.92
C ALA A 49 -25.01 24.10 41.07
N PRO A 50 -23.91 24.32 40.33
CA PRO A 50 -22.76 23.44 40.44
C PRO A 50 -22.19 23.53 41.85
N ALA A 51 -21.97 22.36 42.46
CA ALA A 51 -21.11 22.24 43.61
C ALA A 51 -19.74 22.84 43.27
N THR A 52 -19.35 23.84 44.07
CA THR A 52 -17.98 24.29 44.32
C THR A 52 -16.91 23.78 43.36
N THR A 53 -16.45 24.65 42.47
CA THR A 53 -15.15 24.53 41.80
C THR A 53 -14.04 24.50 42.84
N THR A 54 -13.67 23.31 43.29
CA THR A 54 -12.47 23.07 44.10
C THR A 54 -11.26 23.30 43.19
N LYS A 55 -10.28 24.09 43.65
CA LYS A 55 -8.96 24.22 43.01
C LYS A 55 -8.28 22.85 42.97
N VAL A 56 -8.45 22.09 41.90
CA VAL A 56 -7.70 20.85 41.65
C VAL A 56 -6.51 21.19 40.77
N GLY A 57 -5.32 20.71 41.12
CA GLY A 57 -4.17 20.69 40.22
C GLY A 57 -2.84 21.03 40.87
N SER A 58 -2.59 22.31 41.16
CA SER A 58 -1.20 22.77 41.35
C SER A 58 -0.73 22.87 42.80
N SER A 59 -1.63 22.82 43.79
CA SER A 59 -1.31 23.10 45.21
C SER A 59 -1.61 21.96 46.18
N MET A 60 -2.10 20.82 45.69
CA MET A 60 -2.36 19.64 46.52
C MET A 60 -1.05 18.93 46.84
N SER A 61 -0.97 18.34 48.03
CA SER A 61 0.10 17.42 48.45
C SER A 61 -0.08 16.02 47.85
N ILE A 62 0.98 15.21 47.88
CA ILE A 62 0.93 13.83 47.37
C ILE A 62 -0.09 12.97 48.12
N GLY A 63 -0.29 13.21 49.42
CA GLY A 63 -1.29 12.51 50.21
C GLY A 63 -2.72 12.82 49.75
N GLU A 64 -3.02 14.10 49.48
CA GLU A 64 -4.33 14.51 48.97
C GLU A 64 -4.60 13.96 47.57
N TRP A 65 -3.58 13.91 46.71
CA TRP A 65 -3.70 13.24 45.41
C TRP A 65 -3.95 11.74 45.57
N ASN A 66 -3.23 11.04 46.44
CA ASN A 66 -3.45 9.60 46.66
C ASN A 66 -4.88 9.30 47.17
N THR A 67 -5.43 10.15 48.04
CA THR A 67 -6.83 10.05 48.47
C THR A 67 -7.77 10.30 47.29
N LEU A 68 -7.54 11.34 46.48
CA LEU A 68 -8.36 11.63 45.30
C LEU A 68 -8.31 10.48 44.27
N VAL A 69 -7.13 9.90 44.06
CA VAL A 69 -6.92 8.72 43.20
C VAL A 69 -7.64 7.51 43.76
N THR A 70 -7.91 7.40 45.06
CA THR A 70 -8.68 6.30 45.65
C THR A 70 -10.18 6.54 45.54
N ASP A 71 -10.63 7.77 45.79
CA ASP A 71 -12.05 8.13 45.89
C ASP A 71 -12.74 8.35 44.53
N THR A 72 -11.97 8.61 43.47
CA THR A 72 -12.51 8.84 42.11
C THR A 72 -13.12 7.55 41.54
N GLU A 73 -14.29 7.59 40.92
CA GLU A 73 -14.82 6.41 40.21
C GLU A 73 -13.97 6.07 38.97
N ALA A 74 -13.94 4.80 38.54
CA ALA A 74 -13.15 4.35 37.39
C ALA A 74 -13.44 5.18 36.10
N SER A 75 -14.70 5.57 35.90
CA SER A 75 -15.16 6.42 34.80
C SER A 75 -14.53 7.83 34.80
N GLY A 76 -14.06 8.30 35.96
CA GLY A 76 -13.42 9.60 36.16
C GLY A 76 -11.90 9.61 36.01
N LEU A 77 -11.25 8.45 35.88
CA LEU A 77 -9.77 8.35 35.83
C LEU A 77 -9.17 9.11 34.64
N ARG A 78 -9.87 9.18 33.50
CA ARG A 78 -9.46 9.99 32.34
C ARG A 78 -9.34 11.48 32.70
N ALA A 79 -10.38 12.04 33.33
CA ALA A 79 -10.37 13.44 33.74
C ALA A 79 -9.28 13.70 34.78
N LEU A 80 -9.07 12.74 35.69
CA LEU A 80 -8.05 12.81 36.72
C LEU A 80 -6.62 12.83 36.15
N ILE A 81 -6.32 12.04 35.10
CA ILE A 81 -5.05 12.18 34.36
C ILE A 81 -4.92 13.60 33.81
N GLY A 82 -5.96 14.14 33.18
CA GLY A 82 -5.94 15.49 32.63
C GLY A 82 -5.66 16.59 33.67
N ASP A 83 -6.13 16.40 34.91
CA ASP A 83 -5.81 17.31 36.02
C ASP A 83 -4.40 17.08 36.57
N ALA A 84 -3.95 15.82 36.68
CA ALA A 84 -2.60 15.49 37.11
C ALA A 84 -1.54 16.00 36.13
N MET A 85 -1.83 16.08 34.82
CA MET A 85 -0.94 16.68 33.82
C MET A 85 -0.59 18.14 34.13
N LYS A 86 -1.45 18.86 34.85
CA LYS A 86 -1.25 20.28 35.23
C LYS A 86 -0.33 20.46 36.44
N ILE A 87 0.08 19.38 37.10
CA ILE A 87 1.03 19.43 38.22
C ILE A 87 2.39 19.93 37.70
N THR A 88 2.89 21.04 38.26
CA THR A 88 4.13 21.67 37.82
C THR A 88 5.36 20.86 38.20
N ASP A 89 5.39 20.30 39.41
CA ASP A 89 6.47 19.43 39.87
C ASP A 89 6.49 18.12 39.08
N ALA A 90 7.55 17.88 38.32
CA ALA A 90 7.63 16.74 37.40
C ALA A 90 7.69 15.39 38.12
N GLN A 91 8.35 15.32 39.28
CA GLN A 91 8.46 14.09 40.06
C GLN A 91 7.10 13.73 40.65
N MET A 92 6.42 14.72 41.25
CA MET A 92 5.08 14.56 41.77
C MET A 92 4.08 14.20 40.68
N ARG A 93 4.13 14.88 39.53
CA ARG A 93 3.30 14.57 38.36
C ARG A 93 3.47 13.12 37.93
N SER A 94 4.71 12.66 37.80
CA SER A 94 5.02 11.27 37.42
C SER A 94 4.47 10.26 38.44
N GLN A 95 4.61 10.53 39.74
CA GLN A 95 4.08 9.67 40.80
C GLN A 95 2.55 9.57 40.76
N VAL A 96 1.87 10.71 40.66
CA VAL A 96 0.40 10.76 40.63
C VAL A 96 -0.14 10.07 39.39
N ILE A 97 0.41 10.34 38.21
CA ILE A 97 -0.05 9.72 36.95
C ILE A 97 0.23 8.21 36.98
N THR A 98 1.38 7.77 37.49
CA THR A 98 1.65 6.32 37.67
C THR A 98 0.61 5.65 38.57
N ALA A 99 0.27 6.27 39.70
CA ALA A 99 -0.74 5.73 40.62
C ALA A 99 -2.14 5.64 39.96
N ILE A 100 -2.51 6.65 39.17
CA ILE A 100 -3.75 6.63 38.38
C ILE A 100 -3.71 5.49 37.36
N THR A 101 -2.62 5.38 36.59
CA THR A 101 -2.46 4.35 35.56
C THR A 101 -2.50 2.94 36.17
N GLU A 102 -1.79 2.68 37.27
CA GLU A 102 -1.84 1.39 37.97
C GLU A 102 -3.25 1.00 38.37
N ARG A 103 -4.01 1.94 38.94
CA ARG A 103 -5.40 1.71 39.29
C ARG A 103 -6.26 1.47 38.05
N TRP A 104 -6.07 2.26 37.01
CA TRP A 104 -6.82 2.14 35.77
C TRP A 104 -6.61 0.78 35.11
N LEU A 105 -5.37 0.26 35.09
CA LEU A 105 -5.08 -1.07 34.58
C LEU A 105 -5.72 -2.18 35.42
N ARG A 106 -5.95 -1.99 36.73
CA ARG A 106 -6.66 -2.98 37.56
C ARG A 106 -8.17 -2.98 37.37
N GLU A 107 -8.75 -1.82 37.11
CA GLU A 107 -10.21 -1.64 37.13
C GLU A 107 -10.84 -1.54 35.73
N ASP A 108 -10.15 -0.96 34.75
CA ASP A 108 -10.67 -0.68 33.40
C ASP A 108 -9.56 -0.52 32.34
N VAL A 109 -8.88 -1.62 31.99
CA VAL A 109 -7.83 -1.63 30.95
C VAL A 109 -8.37 -1.14 29.60
N ALA A 110 -9.63 -1.47 29.28
CA ALA A 110 -10.28 -1.06 28.03
C ALA A 110 -10.43 0.46 27.93
N GLY A 111 -10.81 1.13 29.02
CA GLY A 111 -10.84 2.59 29.12
C GLY A 111 -9.47 3.21 28.96
N PHE A 112 -8.44 2.64 29.59
CA PHE A 112 -7.05 3.10 29.42
C PHE A 112 -6.59 2.99 27.96
N ASN A 113 -6.83 1.85 27.31
CA ASN A 113 -6.50 1.65 25.89
C ASN A 113 -7.27 2.63 24.99
N LYS A 114 -8.53 2.93 25.27
CA LYS A 114 -9.28 3.96 24.53
C LYS A 114 -8.67 5.35 24.70
N TYR A 115 -8.21 5.68 25.92
CA TYR A 115 -7.56 6.95 26.20
C TYR A 115 -6.22 7.09 25.48
N TRP A 116 -5.37 6.07 25.54
CA TRP A 116 -4.11 6.03 24.78
C TRP A 116 -4.34 6.25 23.28
N PHE A 117 -5.33 5.54 22.72
CA PHE A 117 -5.68 5.69 21.30
C PHE A 117 -6.14 7.12 20.96
N ALA A 118 -6.87 7.77 21.87
CA ALA A 118 -7.26 9.17 21.66
C ALA A 118 -6.04 10.09 21.60
N LEU A 119 -5.04 9.90 22.46
CA LEU A 119 -3.79 10.69 22.41
C LEU A 119 -3.03 10.50 21.09
N GLU A 120 -2.97 9.26 20.57
CA GLU A 120 -2.36 8.96 19.28
C GLU A 120 -3.07 9.66 18.12
N VAL A 121 -4.42 9.64 18.12
CA VAL A 121 -5.24 10.29 17.09
C VAL A 121 -5.17 11.81 17.17
N GLU A 122 -5.11 12.36 18.38
CA GLU A 122 -4.98 13.81 18.63
C GLU A 122 -3.55 14.32 18.33
N GLY A 123 -2.56 13.44 18.30
CA GLY A 123 -1.15 13.80 18.09
C GLY A 123 -0.52 14.51 19.29
N ASP A 124 -1.02 14.29 20.51
CA ASP A 124 -0.48 14.90 21.73
C ASP A 124 0.74 14.11 22.24
N GLU A 125 1.88 14.32 21.58
CA GLU A 125 3.14 13.62 21.89
C GLU A 125 3.62 13.86 23.33
N ALA A 126 3.35 15.05 23.89
CA ALA A 126 3.79 15.41 25.23
C ALA A 126 3.04 14.61 26.31
N SER A 127 1.71 14.55 26.21
CA SER A 127 0.89 13.72 27.09
C SER A 127 1.19 12.23 26.88
N LEU A 128 1.37 11.80 25.62
CA LEU A 128 1.68 10.42 25.30
C LEU A 128 3.00 9.96 25.94
N ALA A 129 4.05 10.80 25.91
CA ALA A 129 5.33 10.50 26.56
C ALA A 129 5.20 10.30 28.07
N ILE A 130 4.42 11.15 28.74
CA ILE A 130 4.18 11.06 30.19
C ILE A 130 3.37 9.79 30.52
N VAL A 131 2.32 9.51 29.73
CA VAL A 131 1.49 8.30 29.92
C VAL A 131 2.29 7.03 29.62
N ALA A 132 3.17 7.04 28.62
CA ALA A 132 4.06 5.91 28.32
C ALA A 132 5.02 5.61 29.47
N GLN A 133 5.57 6.64 30.12
CA GLN A 133 6.43 6.47 31.29
C GLN A 133 5.64 5.90 32.48
N ALA A 134 4.45 6.43 32.74
CA ALA A 134 3.56 5.93 33.79
C ALA A 134 3.13 4.47 33.55
N LEU A 135 2.83 4.12 32.30
CA LEU A 135 2.49 2.77 31.89
C LEU A 135 3.65 1.79 32.12
N GLN A 136 4.88 2.16 31.75
CA GLN A 136 6.07 1.34 32.03
C GLN A 136 6.23 1.05 33.52
N ALA A 137 6.08 2.07 34.37
CA ALA A 137 6.18 1.90 35.81
C ALA A 137 5.04 1.01 36.36
N ALA A 138 3.81 1.27 35.92
CA ALA A 138 2.63 0.53 36.34
C ALA A 138 2.68 -0.96 35.97
N LEU A 139 3.13 -1.26 34.74
CA LEU A 139 3.28 -2.63 34.25
C LEU A 139 4.36 -3.41 35.03
N GLY A 140 5.33 -2.73 35.63
CA GLY A 140 6.32 -3.34 36.54
C GLY A 140 5.72 -3.89 37.84
N ASN A 141 4.54 -3.42 38.22
CA ASN A 141 3.89 -3.69 39.51
C ASN A 141 2.60 -4.54 39.38
N LEU A 142 2.35 -5.17 38.23
CA LEU A 142 1.14 -5.96 38.00
C LEU A 142 1.12 -7.27 38.80
N THR A 143 -0.08 -7.73 39.17
CA THR A 143 -0.26 -9.09 39.67
C THR A 143 -0.16 -10.10 38.50
N PRO A 144 0.25 -11.36 38.75
CA PRO A 144 0.36 -12.38 37.72
C PRO A 144 -0.94 -12.62 36.93
N GLU A 145 -2.10 -12.51 37.58
CA GLU A 145 -3.40 -12.73 36.95
C GLU A 145 -3.73 -11.63 35.93
N LEU A 146 -3.48 -10.37 36.30
CA LEU A 146 -3.75 -9.23 35.42
C LEU A 146 -2.75 -9.18 34.25
N ALA A 147 -1.50 -9.54 34.53
CA ALA A 147 -0.44 -9.70 33.52
C ALA A 147 -0.80 -10.70 32.40
N ALA A 148 -1.70 -11.64 32.67
CA ALA A 148 -2.14 -12.65 31.69
C ALA A 148 -3.37 -12.24 30.87
N SER A 149 -3.93 -11.03 31.06
CA SER A 149 -5.12 -10.58 30.33
C SER A 149 -4.83 -10.07 28.91
N ASP A 150 -5.76 -10.31 27.99
CA ASP A 150 -5.66 -9.88 26.59
C ASP A 150 -5.63 -8.35 26.45
N GLU A 151 -6.34 -7.61 27.31
CA GLU A 151 -6.35 -6.16 27.26
C GLU A 151 -5.03 -5.55 27.72
N ILE A 152 -4.35 -6.15 28.70
CA ILE A 152 -3.00 -5.74 29.13
C ILE A 152 -2.00 -6.04 28.03
N TYR A 153 -2.16 -7.16 27.36
CA TYR A 153 -1.34 -7.51 26.20
C TYR A 153 -1.42 -6.45 25.09
N VAL A 154 -2.62 -5.93 24.80
CA VAL A 154 -2.79 -4.78 23.86
C VAL A 154 -2.07 -3.52 24.36
N ALA A 155 -2.14 -3.21 25.66
CA ALA A 155 -1.44 -2.06 26.23
C ALA A 155 0.09 -2.20 26.09
N ILE A 156 0.62 -3.41 26.31
CA ILE A 156 2.04 -3.72 26.14
C ILE A 156 2.47 -3.58 24.68
N GLN A 157 1.69 -4.11 23.72
CA GLN A 157 2.02 -3.98 22.30
C GLN A 157 2.08 -2.52 21.85
N ARG A 158 1.15 -1.67 22.32
CA ARG A 158 1.16 -0.23 22.04
C ARG A 158 2.34 0.48 22.67
N LEU A 159 2.67 0.13 23.92
CA LEU A 159 3.86 0.65 24.59
C LEU A 159 5.13 0.28 23.82
N ILE A 160 5.29 -0.98 23.40
CA ILE A 160 6.45 -1.42 22.61
C ILE A 160 6.52 -0.68 21.28
N SER A 161 5.37 -0.46 20.61
CA SER A 161 5.31 0.31 19.36
C SER A 161 5.77 1.76 19.56
N TYR A 162 5.31 2.41 20.63
CA TYR A 162 5.74 3.76 21.01
C TYR A 162 7.25 3.81 21.33
N LEU A 163 7.71 2.91 22.21
CA LEU A 163 9.11 2.83 22.61
C LEU A 163 10.02 2.52 21.42
N SER A 164 9.58 1.71 20.45
CA SER A 164 10.37 1.46 19.23
C SER A 164 10.73 2.76 18.50
N GLY A 165 9.93 3.81 18.63
CA GLY A 165 10.23 5.12 18.04
C GLY A 165 11.17 5.99 18.87
N THR A 166 11.16 5.84 20.20
CA THR A 166 11.78 6.80 21.15
C THR A 166 12.93 6.22 21.97
N ASP A 167 12.83 4.94 22.35
CA ASP A 167 13.78 4.17 23.16
C ASP A 167 13.68 2.68 22.72
N PRO A 168 14.27 2.32 21.57
CA PRO A 168 14.14 0.99 21.01
C PRO A 168 14.84 -0.09 21.85
N GLU A 169 15.84 0.27 22.66
CA GLU A 169 16.44 -0.62 23.64
C GLU A 169 15.44 -1.03 24.72
N ALA A 170 14.71 -0.07 25.30
CA ALA A 170 13.61 -0.38 26.23
C ALA A 170 12.52 -1.20 25.54
N ALA A 171 12.17 -0.86 24.29
CA ALA A 171 11.19 -1.62 23.52
C ALA A 171 11.57 -3.10 23.36
N LEU A 172 12.85 -3.40 23.11
CA LEU A 172 13.37 -4.76 23.03
C LEU A 172 13.19 -5.50 24.36
N VAL A 173 13.55 -4.87 25.47
CA VAL A 173 13.40 -5.45 26.82
C VAL A 173 11.94 -5.80 27.11
N TRP A 174 11.01 -4.90 26.78
CA TRP A 174 9.59 -5.16 26.95
C TRP A 174 9.09 -6.29 26.04
N ALA A 175 9.52 -6.31 24.77
CA ALA A 175 9.15 -7.37 23.83
C ALA A 175 9.63 -8.75 24.29
N ASP A 176 10.88 -8.85 24.74
CA ASP A 176 11.49 -10.11 25.22
C ASP A 176 10.83 -10.62 26.51
N LYS A 177 10.41 -9.69 27.37
CA LYS A 177 9.77 -10.04 28.64
C LYS A 177 8.34 -10.52 28.47
N TRP A 178 7.56 -9.88 27.59
CA TRP A 178 6.11 -10.00 27.60
C TRP A 178 5.50 -10.66 26.38
N LEU A 179 6.18 -10.62 25.23
CA LEU A 179 5.66 -11.17 24.00
C LEU A 179 6.30 -12.52 23.72
N LEU A 180 5.48 -13.43 23.19
CA LEU A 180 5.92 -14.75 22.75
C LEU A 180 5.68 -14.91 21.26
N ASP A 181 6.38 -15.87 20.68
CA ASP A 181 6.19 -16.37 19.32
C ASP A 181 6.00 -15.25 18.29
N ASP A 182 4.86 -15.28 17.61
CA ASP A 182 4.53 -14.44 16.48
C ASP A 182 4.47 -12.94 16.82
N ALA A 183 3.93 -12.60 17.99
CA ALA A 183 3.80 -11.21 18.37
C ALA A 183 5.12 -10.59 18.81
N ARG A 184 6.01 -11.40 19.40
CA ARG A 184 7.38 -10.97 19.71
C ARG A 184 8.08 -10.60 18.42
N GLU A 185 8.12 -11.52 17.46
CA GLU A 185 8.79 -11.25 16.20
C GLU A 185 8.15 -10.08 15.43
N ASN A 186 6.83 -9.93 15.47
CA ASN A 186 6.16 -8.79 14.84
C ASN A 186 6.64 -7.46 15.44
N SER A 187 6.83 -7.43 16.76
CA SER A 187 7.33 -6.24 17.46
C SER A 187 8.80 -5.98 17.15
N LEU A 188 9.61 -7.03 17.02
CA LEU A 188 11.03 -6.91 16.65
C LEU A 188 11.25 -6.16 15.32
N VAL A 189 10.31 -6.24 14.37
CA VAL A 189 10.38 -5.44 13.14
C VAL A 189 10.36 -3.93 13.44
N SER A 190 9.48 -3.49 14.34
CA SER A 190 9.38 -2.08 14.75
C SER A 190 10.59 -1.66 15.57
N VAL A 191 11.04 -2.52 16.49
CA VAL A 191 12.24 -2.28 17.31
C VAL A 191 13.48 -2.14 16.44
N ALA A 192 13.70 -3.06 15.49
CA ALA A 192 14.83 -3.00 14.56
C ALA A 192 14.82 -1.72 13.72
N ARG A 193 13.64 -1.30 13.24
CA ARG A 193 13.48 -0.01 12.55
C ARG A 193 13.86 1.17 13.45
N GLY A 194 13.46 1.13 14.70
CA GLY A 194 13.84 2.11 15.73
C GLY A 194 15.35 2.19 15.91
N MET A 195 15.97 1.06 16.20
CA MET A 195 17.42 0.94 16.39
C MET A 195 18.20 1.42 15.16
N ALA A 196 17.74 1.13 13.94
CA ALA A 196 18.44 1.56 12.73
C ALA A 196 18.61 3.09 12.61
N ARG A 197 17.79 3.87 13.33
CA ARG A 197 17.92 5.33 13.40
C ARG A 197 19.12 5.79 14.22
N THR A 198 19.68 4.97 15.09
CA THR A 198 20.81 5.33 15.97
C THR A 198 21.97 4.33 15.88
N ASP A 199 21.69 3.04 15.85
CA ASP A 199 22.65 1.92 15.81
C ASP A 199 22.19 0.85 14.79
N ILE A 200 22.83 0.86 13.62
CA ILE A 200 22.57 -0.12 12.56
C ILE A 200 22.98 -1.54 13.00
N GLU A 201 24.08 -1.68 13.72
CA GLU A 201 24.58 -2.99 14.15
C GLU A 201 23.63 -3.64 15.17
N ALA A 202 23.04 -2.85 16.07
CA ALA A 202 21.99 -3.32 16.97
C ALA A 202 20.74 -3.78 16.19
N ALA A 203 20.33 -3.02 15.18
CA ALA A 203 19.21 -3.41 14.33
C ALA A 203 19.48 -4.73 13.57
N LEU A 204 20.69 -4.93 13.06
CA LEU A 204 21.08 -6.15 12.35
C LEU A 204 21.08 -7.37 13.28
N ARG A 205 21.55 -7.24 14.53
CA ARG A 205 21.44 -8.31 15.54
C ARG A 205 19.99 -8.73 15.79
N ILE A 206 19.04 -7.78 15.75
CA ILE A 206 17.62 -8.12 15.86
C ILE A 206 17.15 -8.94 14.66
N VAL A 207 17.54 -8.56 13.43
CA VAL A 207 17.17 -9.32 12.21
C VAL A 207 17.62 -10.78 12.30
N GLU A 208 18.82 -11.04 12.82
CA GLU A 208 19.35 -12.39 13.00
C GLU A 208 18.54 -13.23 13.99
N SER A 209 17.84 -12.59 14.93
CA SER A 209 16.98 -13.26 15.91
C SER A 209 15.56 -13.56 15.42
N ILE A 210 15.16 -13.04 14.24
CA ILE A 210 13.82 -13.26 13.67
C ILE A 210 13.84 -14.53 12.83
N THR A 211 12.98 -15.49 13.18
CA THR A 211 12.88 -16.77 12.49
C THR A 211 11.82 -16.77 11.38
N SER A 212 10.74 -15.98 11.51
CA SER A 212 9.76 -15.81 10.42
C SER A 212 10.39 -15.14 9.20
N PRO A 213 10.40 -15.79 8.03
CA PRO A 213 10.97 -15.22 6.80
C PRO A 213 10.29 -13.91 6.39
N LEU A 214 8.97 -13.81 6.58
CA LEU A 214 8.19 -12.61 6.27
C LEU A 214 8.65 -11.42 7.12
N ARG A 215 8.74 -11.61 8.44
CA ARG A 215 9.12 -10.53 9.38
C ARG A 215 10.58 -10.15 9.23
N LYS A 216 11.46 -11.13 8.98
CA LYS A 216 12.87 -10.89 8.69
C LYS A 216 13.00 -10.00 7.45
N GLY A 217 12.29 -10.31 6.38
CA GLY A 217 12.24 -9.48 5.18
C GLY A 217 11.76 -8.06 5.46
N GLN A 218 10.69 -7.89 6.24
CA GLN A 218 10.20 -6.56 6.63
C GLN A 218 11.24 -5.74 7.42
N ALA A 219 11.96 -6.38 8.35
CA ALA A 219 13.02 -5.73 9.12
C ALA A 219 14.21 -5.36 8.22
N ILE A 220 14.64 -6.25 7.32
CA ILE A 220 15.66 -6.00 6.31
C ILE A 220 15.30 -4.78 5.46
N ALA A 221 14.09 -4.74 4.90
CA ALA A 221 13.62 -3.62 4.09
C ALA A 221 13.65 -2.28 4.87
N ALA A 222 13.20 -2.29 6.12
CA ALA A 222 13.18 -1.11 6.97
C ALA A 222 14.59 -0.59 7.30
N ILE A 223 15.50 -1.48 7.69
CA ILE A 223 16.90 -1.12 7.99
C ILE A 223 17.58 -0.61 6.72
N ALA A 224 17.43 -1.32 5.60
CA ALA A 224 18.03 -0.97 4.32
C ALA A 224 17.65 0.45 3.87
N SER A 225 16.36 0.79 3.98
CA SER A 225 15.85 2.14 3.66
C SER A 225 16.43 3.23 4.59
N ILE A 226 16.46 2.99 5.90
CA ILE A 226 17.00 3.95 6.88
C ILE A 226 18.51 4.11 6.70
N TRP A 227 19.22 3.01 6.51
CA TRP A 227 20.66 3.05 6.32
C TRP A 227 21.03 3.81 5.04
N ALA A 228 20.34 3.56 3.93
CA ALA A 228 20.57 4.27 2.67
C ALA A 228 20.44 5.79 2.81
N SER A 229 19.51 6.27 3.65
CA SER A 229 19.32 7.70 3.91
C SER A 229 20.49 8.37 4.65
N LYS A 230 21.37 7.57 5.27
CA LYS A 230 22.55 8.03 6.02
C LYS A 230 23.84 7.75 5.27
N ASP A 231 23.96 6.52 4.76
CA ASP A 231 25.13 6.01 4.06
C ASP A 231 24.68 4.96 3.03
N LEU A 232 24.46 5.43 1.81
CA LEU A 232 24.08 4.60 0.68
C LEU A 232 25.16 3.56 0.35
N ALA A 233 26.44 3.91 0.42
CA ALA A 233 27.52 3.01 0.04
C ALA A 233 27.60 1.81 1.00
N ALA A 234 27.53 2.08 2.31
CA ALA A 234 27.54 1.02 3.32
C ALA A 234 26.29 0.13 3.24
N ALA A 235 25.09 0.73 3.07
CA ALA A 235 23.85 -0.03 2.93
C ALA A 235 23.88 -0.94 1.68
N SER A 236 24.35 -0.42 0.55
CA SER A 236 24.51 -1.15 -0.71
C SER A 236 25.52 -2.29 -0.59
N ALA A 237 26.66 -2.07 0.08
CA ALA A 237 27.65 -3.10 0.32
C ALA A 237 27.11 -4.22 1.21
N TRP A 238 26.40 -3.89 2.29
CA TRP A 238 25.74 -4.86 3.14
C TRP A 238 24.70 -5.69 2.36
N ALA A 239 23.82 -5.02 1.60
CA ALA A 239 22.78 -5.69 0.84
C ALA A 239 23.37 -6.68 -0.19
N LYS A 240 24.46 -6.29 -0.88
CA LYS A 240 25.20 -7.17 -1.81
C LYS A 240 25.77 -8.40 -1.10
N GLY A 241 26.18 -8.27 0.16
CA GLY A 241 26.73 -9.35 0.98
C GLY A 241 25.70 -10.33 1.55
N LEU A 242 24.40 -10.04 1.45
CA LEU A 242 23.35 -10.96 1.91
C LEU A 242 23.35 -12.23 1.05
N THR A 243 23.33 -13.40 1.69
CA THR A 243 23.42 -14.69 0.99
C THR A 243 22.12 -15.07 0.29
N SER A 244 20.98 -14.82 0.92
CA SER A 244 19.66 -15.09 0.34
C SER A 244 19.37 -14.10 -0.80
N HIS A 245 19.06 -14.64 -1.98
CA HIS A 245 18.64 -13.89 -3.17
C HIS A 245 17.44 -12.98 -2.87
N SER A 246 16.43 -13.48 -2.13
CA SER A 246 15.25 -12.70 -1.78
C SER A 246 15.57 -11.55 -0.82
N ASP A 247 16.43 -11.80 0.18
CA ASP A 247 16.81 -10.80 1.18
C ASP A 247 17.66 -9.69 0.52
N ARG A 248 18.61 -10.08 -0.34
CA ARG A 248 19.44 -9.18 -1.14
C ARG A 248 18.59 -8.29 -2.02
N ALA A 249 17.71 -8.88 -2.84
CA ALA A 249 16.86 -8.10 -3.73
C ALA A 249 15.91 -7.16 -2.96
N LEU A 250 15.34 -7.61 -1.84
CA LEU A 250 14.46 -6.78 -1.01
C LEU A 250 15.21 -5.60 -0.38
N ALA A 251 16.42 -5.83 0.13
CA ALA A 251 17.28 -4.77 0.67
C ALA A 251 17.63 -3.75 -0.42
N LEU A 252 18.11 -4.22 -1.58
CA LEU A 252 18.47 -3.36 -2.71
C LEU A 252 17.29 -2.55 -3.22
N ASN A 253 16.10 -3.14 -3.37
CA ASN A 253 14.92 -2.39 -3.73
C ASN A 253 14.65 -1.27 -2.70
N SER A 254 14.67 -1.59 -1.41
CA SER A 254 14.38 -0.64 -0.35
C SER A 254 15.39 0.51 -0.28
N ILE A 255 16.67 0.21 -0.51
CA ILE A 255 17.77 1.19 -0.60
C ILE A 255 17.51 2.20 -1.73
N TYR A 256 17.27 1.70 -2.94
CA TYR A 256 17.14 2.59 -4.10
C TYR A 256 15.77 3.27 -4.17
N LEU A 257 14.72 2.69 -3.58
CA LEU A 257 13.45 3.39 -3.35
C LEU A 257 13.63 4.60 -2.42
N ALA A 258 14.37 4.44 -1.32
CA ALA A 258 14.65 5.53 -0.39
C ALA A 258 15.53 6.61 -1.04
N THR A 259 16.58 6.17 -1.75
CA THR A 259 17.50 7.07 -2.45
C THR A 259 16.79 7.86 -3.54
N ALA A 260 15.90 7.24 -4.32
CA ALA A 260 15.12 7.91 -5.35
C ALA A 260 14.21 9.02 -4.79
N GLY A 261 13.79 8.90 -3.53
CA GLY A 261 13.02 9.94 -2.85
C GLY A 261 13.83 11.18 -2.49
N GLN A 262 15.16 11.06 -2.35
CA GLN A 262 16.06 12.13 -1.94
C GLN A 262 16.88 12.69 -3.11
N ASP A 263 17.48 11.81 -3.91
CA ASP A 263 18.31 12.12 -5.06
C ASP A 263 18.07 11.06 -6.17
N PRO A 264 17.12 11.32 -7.08
CA PRO A 264 16.79 10.40 -8.18
C PRO A 264 17.96 10.17 -9.14
N ALA A 265 18.84 11.16 -9.36
CA ALA A 265 19.95 11.05 -10.30
C ALA A 265 21.07 10.18 -9.73
N LYS A 266 21.36 10.35 -8.44
CA LYS A 266 22.28 9.46 -7.71
C LYS A 266 21.72 8.03 -7.66
N ALA A 267 20.43 7.87 -7.34
CA ALA A 267 19.77 6.56 -7.35
C ALA A 267 19.89 5.87 -8.70
N ALA A 268 19.63 6.57 -9.81
CA ALA A 268 19.76 6.04 -11.17
C ALA A 268 21.19 5.59 -11.48
N THR A 269 22.18 6.43 -11.16
CA THR A 269 23.59 6.13 -11.43
C THR A 269 24.06 4.91 -10.65
N GLU A 270 23.81 4.87 -9.35
CA GLU A 270 24.29 3.78 -8.49
C GLU A 270 23.52 2.47 -8.71
N LEU A 271 22.19 2.54 -8.88
CA LEU A 271 21.37 1.38 -9.23
C LEU A 271 21.79 0.77 -10.57
N GLY A 272 21.99 1.61 -11.59
CA GLY A 272 22.42 1.15 -12.91
C GLY A 272 23.79 0.48 -12.87
N ALA A 273 24.75 1.08 -12.18
CA ALA A 273 26.09 0.50 -12.00
C ALA A 273 26.04 -0.84 -11.26
N MET A 274 25.25 -0.91 -10.18
CA MET A 274 25.10 -2.14 -9.39
C MET A 274 24.41 -3.26 -10.16
N ALA A 275 23.30 -2.96 -10.84
CA ALA A 275 22.57 -3.94 -11.64
C ALA A 275 23.44 -4.49 -12.78
N LYS A 276 24.22 -3.62 -13.44
CA LYS A 276 25.19 -4.00 -14.46
C LYS A 276 26.27 -4.92 -13.89
N GLU A 277 26.92 -4.52 -12.80
CA GLU A 277 27.98 -5.33 -12.17
C GLU A 277 27.47 -6.73 -11.79
N MET A 278 26.33 -6.80 -11.12
CA MET A 278 25.72 -8.07 -10.70
C MET A 278 25.32 -8.95 -11.90
N ASN A 279 24.83 -8.34 -12.98
CA ASN A 279 24.47 -9.06 -14.20
C ASN A 279 25.71 -9.59 -14.94
N GLU A 280 26.77 -8.77 -15.06
CA GLU A 280 28.03 -9.18 -15.70
C GLU A 280 28.72 -10.31 -14.91
N GLU A 281 28.68 -10.27 -13.58
CA GLU A 281 29.18 -11.35 -12.72
C GLU A 281 28.40 -12.65 -12.95
N TYR A 282 27.07 -12.59 -12.91
CA TYR A 282 26.19 -13.72 -13.19
C TYR A 282 26.41 -14.31 -14.59
N LEU A 283 26.51 -13.47 -15.62
CA LEU A 283 26.70 -13.91 -17.01
C LEU A 283 28.03 -14.65 -17.19
N ARG A 284 29.08 -14.23 -16.49
CA ARG A 284 30.38 -14.90 -16.50
C ARG A 284 30.30 -16.31 -15.89
N GLU A 285 29.59 -16.46 -14.77
CA GLU A 285 29.37 -17.75 -14.13
C GLU A 285 28.47 -18.66 -14.98
N ARG A 286 27.40 -18.09 -15.56
CA ARG A 286 26.51 -18.76 -16.51
C ARG A 286 27.29 -19.32 -17.69
N GLU A 287 28.12 -18.49 -18.33
CA GLU A 287 28.89 -18.90 -19.50
C GLU A 287 29.82 -20.08 -19.18
N ALA A 288 30.48 -20.05 -18.01
CA ALA A 288 31.31 -21.15 -17.56
C ALA A 288 30.50 -22.44 -17.30
N ASP A 289 29.32 -22.35 -16.67
CA ASP A 289 28.43 -23.49 -16.44
C ASP A 289 27.93 -24.08 -17.77
N LEU A 290 27.49 -23.24 -18.71
CA LEU A 290 27.05 -23.68 -20.03
C LEU A 290 28.19 -24.34 -20.84
N ALA A 291 29.38 -23.74 -20.83
CA ALA A 291 30.54 -24.31 -21.51
C ALA A 291 30.91 -25.69 -20.94
N SER A 292 30.79 -25.88 -19.62
CA SER A 292 31.01 -27.19 -18.98
C SER A 292 30.02 -28.27 -19.44
N ARG A 293 28.86 -27.86 -19.96
CA ARG A 293 27.81 -28.71 -20.52
C ARG A 293 27.90 -28.85 -22.05
N GLY A 294 28.93 -28.27 -22.68
CA GLY A 294 29.10 -28.24 -24.13
C GLY A 294 28.16 -27.30 -24.86
N ILE A 295 27.54 -26.35 -24.14
CA ILE A 295 26.66 -25.33 -24.70
C ILE A 295 27.47 -24.06 -24.91
N THR A 296 27.46 -23.52 -26.13
CA THR A 296 28.06 -22.23 -26.48
C THR A 296 26.99 -21.21 -26.86
N ALA A 297 27.35 -19.93 -26.88
CA ALA A 297 26.45 -18.88 -27.37
C ALA A 297 25.97 -19.13 -28.81
N GLU A 298 26.83 -19.73 -29.65
CA GLU A 298 26.47 -20.10 -31.02
C GLU A 298 25.43 -21.23 -31.05
N THR A 299 25.58 -22.26 -30.23
CA THR A 299 24.59 -23.33 -30.16
C THR A 299 23.27 -22.84 -29.60
N GLU A 300 23.30 -21.91 -28.62
CA GLU A 300 22.10 -21.28 -28.07
C GLU A 300 21.34 -20.47 -29.13
N ALA A 301 22.06 -19.65 -29.91
CA ALA A 301 21.48 -18.84 -30.97
C ALA A 301 20.88 -19.66 -32.13
N ASN A 302 21.41 -20.86 -32.38
CA ASN A 302 20.96 -21.74 -33.47
C ASN A 302 19.67 -22.52 -33.15
N ASP A 303 19.33 -22.69 -31.86
CA ASP A 303 18.14 -23.45 -31.45
C ASP A 303 17.42 -22.82 -30.23
N PRO A 304 16.97 -21.55 -30.33
CA PRO A 304 16.50 -20.77 -29.19
C PRO A 304 15.31 -21.39 -28.46
N GLU A 305 14.42 -22.12 -29.15
CA GLU A 305 13.26 -22.74 -28.52
C GLU A 305 13.67 -23.90 -27.60
N THR A 306 14.61 -24.76 -28.02
CA THR A 306 15.13 -25.82 -27.15
C THR A 306 15.78 -25.24 -25.90
N TYR A 307 16.58 -24.17 -26.02
CA TYR A 307 17.21 -23.55 -24.85
C TYR A 307 16.22 -22.85 -23.94
N LYS A 308 15.18 -22.23 -24.51
CA LYS A 308 14.07 -21.69 -23.73
C LYS A 308 13.38 -22.79 -22.92
N GLU A 309 13.05 -23.93 -23.53
CA GLU A 309 12.50 -25.09 -22.82
C GLU A 309 13.46 -25.59 -21.72
N MET A 310 14.76 -25.59 -21.97
CA MET A 310 15.78 -25.99 -20.99
C MET A 310 15.87 -25.04 -19.79
N VAL A 311 15.77 -23.72 -20.02
CA VAL A 311 15.66 -22.70 -18.96
C VAL A 311 14.38 -22.90 -18.16
N GLU A 312 13.24 -23.08 -18.83
CA GLU A 312 11.94 -23.33 -18.19
C GLU A 312 11.94 -24.63 -17.36
N ALA A 313 12.66 -25.65 -17.82
CA ALA A 313 12.87 -26.91 -17.10
C ALA A 313 13.90 -26.79 -15.95
N GLY A 314 14.58 -25.65 -15.81
CA GLY A 314 15.64 -25.42 -14.82
C GLY A 314 16.89 -26.27 -15.04
N THR A 315 17.08 -26.78 -16.26
CA THR A 315 18.24 -27.62 -16.61
C THR A 315 19.49 -26.79 -16.89
N ILE A 316 19.31 -25.52 -17.27
CA ILE A 316 20.37 -24.52 -17.43
C ILE A 316 19.96 -23.21 -16.75
N PRO A 317 20.95 -22.39 -16.34
CA PRO A 317 20.71 -21.06 -15.76
C PRO A 317 19.97 -20.11 -16.70
N ALA A 318 19.17 -19.21 -16.11
CA ALA A 318 18.44 -18.15 -16.80
C ALA A 318 19.38 -17.22 -17.61
N PRO A 319 18.88 -16.54 -18.65
CA PRO A 319 19.71 -15.65 -19.47
C PRO A 319 20.20 -14.38 -18.76
N TYR A 320 19.54 -13.95 -17.68
CA TYR A 320 19.91 -12.78 -16.87
C TYR A 320 19.92 -13.13 -15.38
N SER A 321 20.59 -12.31 -14.59
CA SER A 321 20.66 -12.48 -13.14
C SER A 321 19.25 -12.40 -12.51
N PRO A 322 18.77 -13.48 -11.85
CA PRO A 322 17.48 -13.45 -11.16
C PRO A 322 17.41 -12.36 -10.08
N ASP A 323 18.54 -12.00 -9.47
CA ASP A 323 18.58 -10.93 -8.46
C ASP A 323 18.31 -9.57 -9.05
N VAL A 324 18.92 -9.31 -10.21
CA VAL A 324 18.78 -8.05 -10.93
C VAL A 324 17.34 -7.90 -11.41
N GLU A 325 16.73 -8.96 -11.90
CA GLU A 325 15.32 -9.00 -12.30
C GLU A 325 14.37 -8.69 -11.13
N LEU A 326 14.73 -9.04 -9.90
CA LEU A 326 13.96 -8.68 -8.71
C LEU A 326 14.04 -7.18 -8.35
N MET A 327 14.96 -6.40 -8.94
CA MET A 327 15.12 -4.95 -8.71
C MET A 327 14.14 -4.08 -9.53
N GLY A 328 13.21 -4.70 -10.27
CA GLY A 328 12.31 -4.00 -11.19
C GLY A 328 11.46 -2.89 -10.56
N GLU A 329 11.07 -3.02 -9.29
CA GLU A 329 10.31 -1.98 -8.59
C GLU A 329 11.14 -0.74 -8.29
N ALA A 330 12.36 -0.91 -7.78
CA ALA A 330 13.29 0.20 -7.62
C ALA A 330 13.62 0.87 -8.96
N VAL A 331 13.89 0.08 -10.00
CA VAL A 331 14.17 0.61 -11.35
C VAL A 331 13.02 1.48 -11.87
N LYS A 332 11.78 1.00 -11.74
CA LYS A 332 10.58 1.76 -12.11
C LYS A 332 10.45 3.06 -11.32
N VAL A 333 10.62 3.01 -9.99
CA VAL A 333 10.46 4.19 -9.14
C VAL A 333 11.58 5.21 -9.36
N VAL A 334 12.82 4.76 -9.54
CA VAL A 334 13.95 5.61 -9.89
C VAL A 334 13.69 6.32 -11.22
N GLY A 335 13.28 5.59 -12.26
CA GLY A 335 12.93 6.17 -13.56
C GLY A 335 11.82 7.23 -13.44
N LYS A 336 10.77 6.92 -12.66
CA LYS A 336 9.68 7.85 -12.37
C LYS A 336 10.17 9.11 -11.66
N LYS A 337 10.92 8.96 -10.57
CA LYS A 337 11.40 10.10 -9.77
C LYS A 337 12.40 10.95 -10.52
N LEU A 338 13.25 10.34 -11.35
CA LEU A 338 14.16 11.07 -12.21
C LEU A 338 13.37 11.86 -13.26
N ALA A 339 12.37 11.25 -13.90
CA ALA A 339 11.56 11.92 -14.93
C ALA A 339 10.65 13.03 -14.40
N GLU A 340 10.28 13.01 -13.12
CA GLU A 340 9.56 14.12 -12.47
C GLU A 340 10.37 15.44 -12.50
N SER A 341 11.68 15.41 -12.74
CA SER A 341 12.52 16.62 -12.84
C SER A 341 13.42 16.69 -14.09
N LYS A 342 13.89 15.54 -14.59
CA LYS A 342 14.87 15.39 -15.66
C LYS A 342 14.43 14.27 -16.63
N PRO A 343 13.35 14.47 -17.40
CA PRO A 343 12.79 13.43 -18.27
C PRO A 343 13.78 12.91 -19.32
N ASP A 344 14.57 13.79 -19.95
CA ASP A 344 15.58 13.39 -20.93
C ASP A 344 16.69 12.53 -20.32
N GLU A 345 17.10 12.80 -19.08
CA GLU A 345 18.07 11.96 -18.36
C GLU A 345 17.44 10.61 -17.98
N ALA A 346 16.17 10.60 -17.59
CA ALA A 346 15.46 9.38 -17.22
C ALA A 346 15.34 8.39 -18.39
N VAL A 347 14.96 8.86 -19.58
CA VAL A 347 14.85 7.98 -20.76
C VAL A 347 16.22 7.51 -21.26
N LYS A 348 17.25 8.37 -21.21
CA LYS A 348 18.63 7.96 -21.51
C LYS A 348 19.14 6.90 -20.53
N TRP A 349 18.83 7.06 -19.25
CA TRP A 349 19.15 6.07 -18.24
C TRP A 349 18.40 4.75 -18.50
N SER A 350 17.11 4.81 -18.82
CA SER A 350 16.33 3.63 -19.23
C SER A 350 16.96 2.88 -20.40
N ASP A 351 17.46 3.58 -21.40
CA ASP A 351 18.13 2.97 -22.56
C ASP A 351 19.44 2.27 -22.19
N SER A 352 20.11 2.74 -21.13
CA SER A 352 21.39 2.18 -20.64
C SER A 352 21.25 0.88 -19.82
N ILE A 353 20.03 0.52 -19.42
CA ILE A 353 19.77 -0.70 -18.65
C ILE A 353 19.88 -1.93 -19.57
N GLU A 354 20.62 -2.94 -19.11
CA GLU A 354 21.05 -4.07 -19.95
C GLU A 354 20.01 -5.18 -20.12
N THR A 355 19.05 -5.31 -19.19
CA THR A 355 17.99 -6.34 -19.31
C THR A 355 16.70 -5.74 -19.87
N ASP A 356 16.05 -6.46 -20.78
CA ASP A 356 14.81 -6.00 -21.43
C ASP A 356 13.68 -5.77 -20.43
N TYR A 357 13.57 -6.65 -19.43
CA TYR A 357 12.58 -6.52 -18.37
C TYR A 357 12.80 -5.24 -17.56
N LEU A 358 14.02 -4.97 -17.08
CA LEU A 358 14.30 -3.77 -16.31
C LEU A 358 14.21 -2.51 -17.17
N LYS A 359 14.60 -2.58 -18.45
CA LYS A 359 14.41 -1.50 -19.42
C LYS A 359 12.93 -1.15 -19.54
N GLY A 360 12.06 -2.14 -19.75
CA GLY A 360 10.60 -1.98 -19.76
C GLY A 360 10.05 -1.34 -18.48
N LYS A 361 10.51 -1.80 -17.31
CA LYS A 361 10.13 -1.21 -16.01
C LYS A 361 10.58 0.24 -15.86
N SER A 362 11.81 0.54 -16.27
CA SER A 362 12.40 1.87 -16.16
C SER A 362 11.67 2.87 -17.06
N ILE A 363 11.40 2.52 -18.32
CA ILE A 363 10.74 3.40 -19.28
C ILE A 363 9.28 3.62 -18.88
N THR A 364 8.59 2.58 -18.40
CA THR A 364 7.25 2.70 -17.82
C THR A 364 7.24 3.70 -16.66
N GLY A 365 8.24 3.62 -15.77
CA GLY A 365 8.45 4.57 -14.69
C GLY A 365 8.70 5.98 -15.20
N ALA A 366 9.64 6.15 -16.13
CA ALA A 366 10.02 7.44 -16.70
C ALA A 366 8.84 8.13 -17.38
N ILE A 367 8.04 7.42 -18.18
CA ILE A 367 6.82 7.96 -18.81
C ILE A 367 5.79 8.36 -17.75
N ASP A 368 5.58 7.55 -16.70
CA ASP A 368 4.66 7.88 -15.61
C ASP A 368 5.10 9.15 -14.85
N GLY A 369 6.40 9.35 -14.66
CA GLY A 369 6.97 10.55 -14.03
C GLY A 369 6.89 11.79 -14.92
N TRP A 370 7.30 11.67 -16.18
CA TRP A 370 7.26 12.75 -17.17
C TRP A 370 5.83 13.23 -17.40
N ALA A 371 4.87 12.31 -17.52
CA ALA A 371 3.46 12.62 -17.70
C ALA A 371 2.86 13.54 -16.61
N LYS A 372 3.41 13.51 -15.39
CA LYS A 372 2.93 14.36 -14.30
C LYS A 372 3.34 15.82 -14.45
N THR A 373 4.47 16.08 -15.09
CA THR A 373 5.08 17.41 -15.19
C THR A 373 4.91 18.01 -16.58
N ASP A 374 5.13 17.20 -17.62
CA ASP A 374 4.99 17.56 -19.03
C ASP A 374 4.46 16.37 -19.85
N PRO A 375 3.13 16.11 -19.78
CA PRO A 375 2.52 15.01 -20.52
C PRO A 375 2.56 15.20 -22.04
N GLN A 376 2.68 16.44 -22.51
CA GLN A 376 2.78 16.71 -23.94
C GLN A 376 4.16 16.30 -24.48
N GLY A 377 5.24 16.65 -23.76
CA GLY A 377 6.58 16.17 -24.09
C GLY A 377 6.70 14.65 -24.01
N ALA A 378 6.09 14.03 -22.99
CA ALA A 378 6.05 12.57 -22.88
C ALA A 378 5.31 11.91 -24.06
N PHE A 379 4.18 12.48 -24.51
CA PHE A 379 3.48 12.04 -25.72
C PHE A 379 4.35 12.17 -26.97
N ASP A 380 4.99 13.33 -27.15
CA ASP A 380 5.81 13.60 -28.33
C ASP A 380 7.03 12.65 -28.37
N TYR A 381 7.61 12.33 -27.21
CA TYR A 381 8.66 11.32 -27.07
C TYR A 381 8.16 9.90 -27.44
N LEU A 382 7.01 9.47 -26.92
CA LEU A 382 6.44 8.15 -27.24
C LEU A 382 6.10 8.04 -28.72
N ASN A 383 5.44 9.04 -29.29
CA ASN A 383 5.08 9.04 -30.71
C ASN A 383 6.31 8.97 -31.63
N LYS A 384 7.45 9.53 -31.19
CA LYS A 384 8.69 9.49 -31.94
C LYS A 384 9.49 8.19 -31.76
N ASN A 385 9.63 7.73 -30.52
CA ASN A 385 10.62 6.68 -30.18
C ASN A 385 9.97 5.32 -29.90
N HIS A 386 8.71 5.29 -29.50
CA HIS A 386 7.94 4.08 -29.18
C HIS A 386 6.61 4.06 -29.95
N PRO A 387 6.61 4.27 -31.29
CA PRO A 387 5.37 4.35 -32.05
C PRO A 387 4.63 3.00 -31.96
N GLY A 388 3.38 3.05 -31.51
CA GLY A 388 2.54 1.87 -31.36
C GLY A 388 2.67 1.11 -30.05
N ASP A 389 3.47 1.61 -29.09
CA ASP A 389 3.47 1.08 -27.74
C ASP A 389 2.18 1.47 -27.01
N THR A 390 1.20 0.57 -27.08
CA THR A 390 -0.13 0.74 -26.47
C THR A 390 -0.09 0.77 -24.95
N GLU A 391 0.86 0.06 -24.31
CA GLU A 391 0.98 0.03 -22.85
C GLU A 391 1.50 1.38 -22.33
N LEU A 392 2.57 1.90 -22.93
CA LEU A 392 3.12 3.20 -22.57
C LEU A 392 2.13 4.33 -22.90
N LEU A 393 1.39 4.24 -24.01
CA LEU A 393 0.36 5.21 -24.35
C LEU A 393 -0.77 5.22 -23.30
N ALA A 394 -1.30 4.06 -22.94
CA ALA A 394 -2.34 3.95 -21.91
C ALA A 394 -1.85 4.48 -20.56
N ARG A 395 -0.59 4.17 -20.19
CA ARG A 395 0.03 4.64 -18.95
C ARG A 395 0.19 6.16 -18.92
N LEU A 396 0.69 6.75 -20.00
CA LEU A 396 0.82 8.20 -20.18
C LEU A 396 -0.53 8.89 -19.95
N TYR A 397 -1.57 8.47 -20.67
CA TYR A 397 -2.89 9.12 -20.59
C TYR A 397 -3.59 8.89 -19.26
N SER A 398 -3.35 7.75 -18.60
CA SER A 398 -3.80 7.52 -17.22
C SER A 398 -3.10 8.48 -16.25
N SER A 399 -1.79 8.67 -16.38
CA SER A 399 -1.03 9.59 -15.50
C SER A 399 -1.41 11.06 -15.75
N TRP A 400 -1.59 11.45 -17.01
CA TRP A 400 -2.12 12.77 -17.37
C TRP A 400 -3.51 12.98 -16.76
N ALA A 401 -4.43 12.02 -16.96
CA ALA A 401 -5.80 12.12 -16.46
C ALA A 401 -5.89 12.16 -14.94
N ALA A 402 -4.96 11.52 -14.23
CA ALA A 402 -4.89 11.60 -12.76
C ALA A 402 -4.73 13.06 -12.29
N LYS A 403 -3.93 13.86 -13.01
CA LYS A 403 -3.74 15.29 -12.74
C LYS A 403 -4.87 16.14 -13.32
N ASP A 404 -5.14 15.98 -14.62
CA ASP A 404 -6.13 16.76 -15.36
C ASP A 404 -6.82 15.86 -16.42
N SER A 405 -7.99 15.34 -16.04
CA SER A 405 -8.74 14.39 -16.87
C SER A 405 -9.29 15.04 -18.14
N ARG A 406 -9.69 16.31 -18.06
CA ARG A 406 -10.27 16.99 -19.21
C ARG A 406 -9.21 17.37 -20.24
N ALA A 407 -8.09 17.93 -19.80
CA ALA A 407 -6.97 18.23 -20.70
C ALA A 407 -6.42 16.94 -21.35
N ALA A 408 -6.33 15.84 -20.59
CA ALA A 408 -5.94 14.55 -21.13
C ALA A 408 -6.93 14.03 -22.18
N ALA A 409 -8.24 14.19 -21.95
CA ALA A 409 -9.26 13.76 -22.90
C ALA A 409 -9.18 14.57 -24.21
N GLU A 410 -9.08 15.90 -24.10
CA GLU A 410 -8.99 16.81 -25.25
C GLU A 410 -7.71 16.58 -26.07
N SER A 411 -6.59 16.24 -25.41
CA SER A 411 -5.32 16.00 -26.11
C SER A 411 -5.32 14.72 -26.96
N THR A 412 -6.22 13.76 -26.70
CA THR A 412 -6.34 12.54 -27.51
C THR A 412 -6.64 12.84 -28.98
N ALA A 413 -7.25 13.99 -29.30
CA ALA A 413 -7.50 14.43 -30.67
C ALA A 413 -6.22 14.61 -31.51
N ARG A 414 -5.05 14.76 -30.85
CA ARG A 414 -3.73 14.84 -31.53
C ARG A 414 -3.22 13.49 -32.00
N ILE A 415 -3.79 12.38 -31.52
CA ILE A 415 -3.41 11.03 -31.94
C ILE A 415 -4.04 10.79 -33.31
N ALA A 416 -3.22 10.57 -34.34
CA ALA A 416 -3.73 10.38 -35.70
C ALA A 416 -4.47 9.04 -35.85
N ASP A 417 -3.89 7.96 -35.32
CA ASP A 417 -4.45 6.61 -35.42
C ASP A 417 -5.73 6.48 -34.57
N PRO A 418 -6.89 6.10 -35.17
CA PRO A 418 -8.15 5.98 -34.44
C PRO A 418 -8.15 4.93 -33.32
N GLN A 419 -7.39 3.83 -33.47
CA GLN A 419 -7.32 2.78 -32.46
C GLN A 419 -6.55 3.28 -31.23
N PHE A 420 -5.41 3.95 -31.44
CA PHE A 420 -4.64 4.56 -30.36
C PHE A 420 -5.39 5.71 -29.70
N ARG A 421 -6.13 6.51 -30.48
CA ARG A 421 -7.00 7.56 -29.94
C ARG A 421 -8.09 6.99 -29.04
N SER A 422 -8.76 5.92 -29.48
CA SER A 422 -9.75 5.20 -28.68
C SER A 422 -9.14 4.62 -27.40
N LEU A 423 -7.96 4.01 -27.46
CA LEU A 423 -7.26 3.45 -26.29
C LEU A 423 -6.86 4.52 -25.28
N ALA A 424 -6.31 5.63 -25.75
CA ALA A 424 -5.94 6.76 -24.91
C ALA A 424 -7.19 7.32 -24.22
N LEU A 425 -8.27 7.54 -24.97
CA LEU A 425 -9.52 8.05 -24.42
C LEU A 425 -10.14 7.09 -23.40
N GLU A 426 -10.14 5.79 -23.68
CA GLU A 426 -10.56 4.75 -22.74
C GLU A 426 -9.79 4.84 -21.41
N SER A 427 -8.47 5.02 -21.48
CA SER A 427 -7.58 5.16 -20.31
C SER A 427 -7.89 6.42 -19.50
N VAL A 428 -8.19 7.53 -20.19
CA VAL A 428 -8.62 8.78 -19.55
C VAL A 428 -9.96 8.60 -18.84
N ILE A 429 -10.97 8.04 -19.50
CA ILE A 429 -12.32 7.87 -18.93
C ILE A 429 -12.28 6.99 -17.67
N LYS A 430 -11.56 5.86 -17.70
CA LYS A 430 -11.38 5.00 -16.52
C LYS A 430 -10.77 5.76 -15.34
N THR A 431 -9.75 6.56 -15.62
CA THR A 431 -9.05 7.34 -14.57
C THR A 431 -9.92 8.48 -14.05
N TRP A 432 -10.63 9.19 -14.93
CA TRP A 432 -11.52 10.30 -14.56
C TRP A 432 -12.64 9.82 -13.64
N ALA A 433 -13.26 8.69 -13.97
CA ALA A 433 -14.32 8.10 -13.16
C ALA A 433 -13.84 7.65 -11.78
N ALA A 434 -12.68 7.01 -11.71
CA ALA A 434 -12.08 6.57 -10.45
C ALA A 434 -11.79 7.72 -9.48
N LYS A 435 -11.73 8.98 -9.96
CA LYS A 435 -11.62 10.18 -9.12
C LYS A 435 -12.95 10.65 -8.50
N GLY A 436 -14.05 9.95 -8.77
CA GLY A 436 -15.36 10.26 -8.22
C GLY A 436 -16.17 11.28 -9.02
N ASN A 437 -15.87 11.47 -10.31
CA ASN A 437 -16.54 12.46 -11.19
C ASN A 437 -17.33 11.82 -12.37
N PRO A 438 -18.23 10.85 -12.14
CA PRO A 438 -18.96 10.16 -13.22
C PRO A 438 -19.84 11.11 -14.05
N GLY A 439 -20.42 12.16 -13.45
CA GLY A 439 -21.23 13.14 -14.17
C GLY A 439 -20.44 13.96 -15.21
N GLU A 440 -19.17 14.28 -14.93
CA GLU A 440 -18.31 14.99 -15.87
C GLU A 440 -17.93 14.10 -17.07
N VAL A 441 -17.73 12.81 -16.83
CA VAL A 441 -17.52 11.81 -17.89
C VAL A 441 -18.72 11.78 -18.84
N LEU A 442 -19.94 11.76 -18.31
CA LEU A 442 -21.16 11.76 -19.12
C LEU A 442 -21.28 13.03 -19.96
N ALA A 443 -21.12 14.20 -19.34
CA ALA A 443 -21.17 15.49 -20.04
C ALA A 443 -20.09 15.60 -21.13
N TYR A 444 -18.91 15.02 -20.90
CA TYR A 444 -17.86 14.96 -21.91
C TYR A 444 -18.27 14.07 -23.10
N LEU A 445 -18.84 12.89 -22.85
CA LEU A 445 -19.25 11.95 -23.90
C LEU A 445 -20.37 12.49 -24.80
N GLU A 446 -21.23 13.36 -24.28
CA GLU A 446 -22.25 14.06 -25.09
C GLU A 446 -21.63 15.02 -26.12
N GLY A 447 -20.40 15.48 -25.88
CA GLY A 447 -19.71 16.47 -26.72
C GLY A 447 -18.64 15.92 -27.66
N ILE A 448 -18.28 14.62 -27.58
CA ILE A 448 -17.23 14.06 -28.44
C ILE A 448 -17.73 13.64 -29.83
N PRO A 449 -16.87 13.65 -30.87
CA PRO A 449 -17.23 13.14 -32.18
C PRO A 449 -17.68 11.67 -32.12
N ALA A 450 -18.69 11.32 -32.93
CA ALA A 450 -19.19 9.95 -32.99
C ALA A 450 -18.10 8.91 -33.36
N ALA A 451 -17.08 9.33 -34.11
CA ALA A 451 -15.94 8.48 -34.47
C ALA A 451 -15.05 8.14 -33.26
N ASP A 452 -15.03 8.98 -32.23
CA ASP A 452 -14.24 8.78 -31.01
C ASP A 452 -15.08 8.16 -29.87
N ASN A 453 -16.41 8.20 -29.99
CA ASN A 453 -17.35 7.51 -29.09
C ASN A 453 -17.47 6.01 -29.43
N THR A 454 -16.34 5.31 -29.41
CA THR A 454 -16.24 3.89 -29.75
C THR A 454 -16.89 3.01 -28.68
N ASP A 455 -17.16 1.75 -29.03
CA ASP A 455 -17.68 0.76 -28.08
C ASP A 455 -16.77 0.57 -26.85
N ALA A 456 -15.44 0.73 -27.01
CA ALA A 456 -14.49 0.66 -25.91
C ALA A 456 -14.64 1.86 -24.95
N VAL A 457 -14.79 3.07 -25.49
CA VAL A 457 -15.01 4.30 -24.72
C VAL A 457 -16.36 4.25 -24.00
N LYS A 458 -17.42 3.79 -24.68
CA LYS A 458 -18.74 3.55 -24.07
C LYS A 458 -18.65 2.52 -22.94
N LEU A 459 -17.97 1.39 -23.15
CA LEU A 459 -17.80 0.36 -22.12
C LEU A 459 -17.05 0.90 -20.88
N ALA A 460 -16.01 1.71 -21.08
CA ALA A 460 -15.33 2.38 -19.99
C ALA A 460 -16.26 3.34 -19.23
N ALA A 461 -17.09 4.10 -19.95
CA ALA A 461 -18.09 4.98 -19.37
C ALA A 461 -19.17 4.23 -18.58
N VAL A 462 -19.65 3.10 -19.08
CA VAL A 462 -20.62 2.26 -18.37
C VAL A 462 -20.05 1.77 -17.05
N THR A 463 -18.81 1.25 -17.07
CA THR A 463 -18.12 0.77 -15.86
C THR A 463 -17.88 1.90 -14.86
N ALA A 464 -17.62 3.10 -15.38
CA ALA A 464 -17.38 4.30 -14.59
C ALA A 464 -18.63 4.80 -13.84
N VAL A 465 -19.81 4.68 -14.44
CA VAL A 465 -21.04 5.29 -13.90
C VAL A 465 -22.02 4.26 -13.32
N SER A 466 -21.75 2.95 -13.46
CA SER A 466 -22.70 1.91 -13.07
C SER A 466 -23.08 1.91 -11.59
N GLU A 467 -22.20 2.36 -10.70
CA GLU A 467 -22.51 2.45 -9.27
C GLU A 467 -23.35 3.69 -8.94
N SER A 468 -23.03 4.84 -9.55
CA SER A 468 -23.68 6.13 -9.25
C SER A 468 -24.98 6.35 -10.01
N ASP A 469 -25.05 5.87 -11.26
CA ASP A 469 -26.20 6.01 -12.16
C ASP A 469 -26.34 4.76 -13.04
N PRO A 470 -26.88 3.66 -12.48
CA PRO A 470 -27.04 2.40 -13.20
C PRO A 470 -28.04 2.49 -14.36
N HIS A 471 -28.96 3.45 -14.35
CA HIS A 471 -29.89 3.69 -15.47
C HIS A 471 -29.16 4.28 -16.67
N LYS A 472 -28.33 5.31 -16.45
CA LYS A 472 -27.52 5.88 -17.52
C LYS A 472 -26.50 4.86 -18.03
N ALA A 473 -25.91 4.07 -17.12
CA ALA A 473 -25.03 2.98 -17.49
C ALA A 473 -25.74 1.96 -18.40
N TRP A 474 -26.99 1.59 -18.09
CA TRP A 474 -27.81 0.72 -18.92
C TRP A 474 -28.11 1.32 -20.29
N GLU A 475 -28.53 2.59 -20.34
CA GLU A 475 -28.80 3.31 -21.58
C GLU A 475 -27.57 3.31 -22.50
N ILE A 476 -26.38 3.60 -21.97
CA ILE A 476 -25.14 3.58 -22.76
C ILE A 476 -24.82 2.15 -23.22
N ALA A 477 -24.99 1.16 -22.33
CA ALA A 477 -24.69 -0.24 -22.62
C ALA A 477 -25.52 -0.78 -23.80
N THR A 478 -26.79 -0.40 -23.93
CA THR A 478 -27.64 -0.85 -25.05
C THR A 478 -27.18 -0.30 -26.41
N HIS A 479 -26.40 0.79 -26.43
CA HIS A 479 -25.88 1.44 -27.65
C HIS A 479 -24.46 0.98 -28.05
N ILE A 480 -23.93 -0.07 -27.40
CA ILE A 480 -22.68 -0.74 -27.78
C ILE A 480 -22.99 -1.77 -28.86
N SER A 481 -22.28 -1.72 -29.99
CA SER A 481 -22.57 -2.56 -31.16
C SER A 481 -21.94 -3.95 -31.05
N GLY A 482 -20.73 -4.05 -30.48
CA GLY A 482 -20.01 -5.31 -30.33
C GLY A 482 -20.61 -6.18 -29.22
N GLU A 483 -21.20 -7.32 -29.58
CA GLU A 483 -21.92 -8.21 -28.66
C GLU A 483 -21.16 -8.52 -27.35
N LYS A 484 -19.86 -8.84 -27.44
CA LYS A 484 -19.03 -9.15 -26.26
C LYS A 484 -18.84 -7.92 -25.35
N ALA A 485 -18.65 -6.74 -25.94
CA ALA A 485 -18.51 -5.50 -25.18
C ALA A 485 -19.86 -5.07 -24.59
N GLN A 486 -20.94 -5.23 -25.36
CA GLN A 486 -22.31 -4.93 -24.94
C GLN A 486 -22.70 -5.79 -23.74
N LEU A 487 -22.47 -7.10 -23.80
CA LEU A 487 -22.78 -8.01 -22.68
C LEU A 487 -21.99 -7.65 -21.41
N ARG A 488 -20.70 -7.27 -21.54
CA ARG A 488 -19.90 -6.81 -20.39
C ARG A 488 -20.47 -5.53 -19.77
N ALA A 489 -20.82 -4.56 -20.60
CA ALA A 489 -21.42 -3.30 -20.17
C ALA A 489 -22.78 -3.53 -19.50
N LEU A 490 -23.65 -4.33 -20.13
CA LEU A 490 -24.96 -4.69 -19.60
C LEU A 490 -24.82 -5.39 -18.24
N ASN A 491 -23.89 -6.34 -18.09
CA ASN A 491 -23.66 -7.00 -16.80
C ASN A 491 -23.25 -6.00 -15.70
N ALA A 492 -22.37 -5.04 -16.01
CA ALA A 492 -21.93 -4.04 -15.04
C ALA A 492 -23.06 -3.10 -14.59
N ALA A 493 -23.85 -2.60 -15.55
CA ALA A 493 -25.00 -1.75 -15.26
C ALA A 493 -26.11 -2.52 -14.52
N PHE A 494 -26.46 -3.72 -15.02
CA PHE A 494 -27.59 -4.50 -14.51
C PHE A 494 -27.33 -5.06 -13.12
N ALA A 495 -26.09 -5.42 -12.77
CA ALA A 495 -25.76 -5.83 -11.40
C ALA A 495 -26.17 -4.77 -10.38
N ASN A 496 -25.90 -3.49 -10.66
CA ASN A 496 -26.26 -2.38 -9.79
C ASN A 496 -27.77 -2.08 -9.83
N LEU A 497 -28.41 -2.15 -11.00
CA LEU A 497 -29.87 -2.03 -11.12
C LEU A 497 -30.61 -3.08 -10.27
N VAL A 498 -30.19 -4.35 -10.33
CA VAL A 498 -30.82 -5.42 -9.56
C VAL A 498 -30.64 -5.22 -8.06
N ILE A 499 -29.46 -4.77 -7.61
CA ILE A 499 -29.22 -4.48 -6.20
C ILE A 499 -30.11 -3.33 -5.71
N GLN A 500 -30.31 -2.30 -6.52
CA GLN A 500 -31.11 -1.12 -6.15
C GLN A 500 -32.62 -1.38 -6.24
N ASN A 501 -33.09 -1.97 -7.34
CA ASN A 501 -34.49 -2.23 -7.61
C ASN A 501 -34.68 -3.41 -8.60
N PRO A 502 -34.82 -4.66 -8.10
CA PRO A 502 -34.99 -5.84 -8.94
C PRO A 502 -36.20 -5.77 -9.88
N GLY A 503 -37.33 -5.20 -9.41
CA GLY A 503 -38.56 -5.12 -10.21
C GLY A 503 -38.39 -4.22 -11.43
N GLU A 504 -37.73 -3.07 -11.24
CA GLU A 504 -37.41 -2.15 -12.33
C GLU A 504 -36.36 -2.71 -13.28
N ALA A 505 -35.33 -3.39 -12.74
CA ALA A 505 -34.36 -4.12 -13.55
C ALA A 505 -35.06 -5.16 -14.45
N GLY A 506 -36.04 -5.90 -13.92
CA GLY A 506 -36.86 -6.83 -14.69
C GLY A 506 -37.62 -6.15 -15.83
N ALA A 507 -38.29 -5.02 -15.56
CA ALA A 507 -39.02 -4.27 -16.59
C ALA A 507 -38.08 -3.75 -17.69
N LEU A 508 -36.90 -3.24 -17.33
CA LEU A 508 -35.88 -2.80 -18.28
C LEU A 508 -35.41 -3.96 -19.17
N LEU A 509 -35.14 -5.13 -18.57
CA LEU A 509 -34.74 -6.33 -19.31
C LEU A 509 -35.82 -6.80 -20.30
N GLU A 510 -37.09 -6.78 -19.91
CA GLU A 510 -38.21 -7.16 -20.78
C GLU A 510 -38.44 -6.19 -21.94
N SER A 511 -38.17 -4.91 -21.73
CA SER A 511 -38.32 -3.87 -22.76
C SER A 511 -37.15 -3.78 -23.74
N ALA A 512 -35.98 -4.32 -23.38
CA ALA A 512 -34.76 -4.18 -24.15
C ALA A 512 -34.67 -5.19 -25.31
N THR A 513 -34.24 -4.71 -26.48
CA THR A 513 -33.96 -5.57 -27.64
C THR A 513 -32.51 -6.05 -27.57
N LEU A 514 -32.29 -7.20 -26.94
CA LEU A 514 -30.96 -7.78 -26.70
C LEU A 514 -30.80 -9.14 -27.40
N SER A 515 -29.56 -9.62 -27.53
CA SER A 515 -29.34 -11.00 -27.98
C SER A 515 -29.90 -12.01 -26.96
N GLU A 516 -30.24 -13.21 -27.41
CA GLU A 516 -30.76 -14.27 -26.55
C GLU A 516 -29.77 -14.60 -25.42
N ASN A 517 -28.46 -14.64 -25.76
CA ASN A 517 -27.38 -14.84 -24.81
C ASN A 517 -27.37 -13.76 -23.71
N ALA A 518 -27.43 -12.48 -24.09
CA ALA A 518 -27.47 -11.39 -23.13
C ALA A 518 -28.74 -11.44 -22.26
N THR A 519 -29.89 -11.70 -22.88
CA THR A 519 -31.18 -11.79 -22.17
C THR A 519 -31.17 -12.91 -21.14
N SER A 520 -30.69 -14.10 -21.52
CA SER A 520 -30.57 -15.25 -20.63
C SER A 520 -29.66 -14.95 -19.45
N ARG A 521 -28.48 -14.36 -19.72
CA ARG A 521 -27.49 -14.06 -18.69
C ARG A 521 -28.00 -13.06 -17.65
N LEU A 522 -28.68 -12.00 -18.09
CA LEU A 522 -29.22 -10.99 -17.18
C LEU A 522 -30.41 -11.53 -16.38
N ARG A 523 -31.24 -12.39 -16.98
CA ARG A 523 -32.34 -13.06 -16.28
C ARG A 523 -31.84 -13.96 -15.14
N GLU A 524 -30.78 -14.74 -15.38
CA GLU A 524 -30.13 -15.52 -14.32
C GLU A 524 -29.68 -14.66 -13.13
N MET A 525 -29.14 -13.46 -13.41
CA MET A 525 -28.72 -12.52 -12.36
C MET A 525 -29.91 -12.00 -11.55
N LEU A 526 -31.04 -11.70 -12.21
CA LEU A 526 -32.26 -11.26 -11.55
C LEU A 526 -32.86 -12.36 -10.66
N ASP A 527 -32.95 -13.58 -11.18
CA ASP A 527 -33.50 -14.74 -10.47
C ASP A 527 -32.66 -15.11 -9.22
N ALA A 528 -31.34 -14.96 -9.30
CA ALA A 528 -30.44 -15.21 -8.19
C ALA A 528 -30.64 -14.26 -6.99
N VAL A 529 -31.19 -13.07 -7.23
CA VAL A 529 -31.50 -12.08 -6.18
C VAL A 529 -32.94 -12.25 -5.69
N ALA A 530 -33.88 -12.61 -6.56
CA ALA A 530 -35.28 -12.86 -6.19
C ALA A 530 -35.49 -14.12 -5.32
N THR A 531 -34.50 -15.03 -5.29
CA THR A 531 -34.53 -16.27 -4.50
C THR A 531 -33.91 -16.13 -3.09
N ARG A 532 -33.43 -14.94 -2.72
CA ARG A 532 -32.99 -14.57 -1.37
C ARG A 532 -34.02 -13.69 -0.69
#